data_AF-A0A7K6QJR7-F1
#
_entry.id   AF-A0A7K6QJR7-F1
#
_cell.length_a   1.000
_cell.length_b   1.000
_cell.length_c   1.000
_cell.angle_alpha   90.00
_cell.angle_beta   90.00
_cell.angle_gamma   90.00
#
_symmetry.space_group_name_H-M   'P 1'
#
loop_
_entity.id
_entity.type
_entity.pdbx_description
1 polymer ?
#
loop_
_entity_poly.entity_id
_entity_poly.type
_entity_poly.pdbx_seq_one_letter_code
_entity_poly.pdbx_strand_id
1 'polypeptide(L)'
;SEDEENGSGSSGSEEKPFRLEATGRGRARKSGRLSREPRQRHTANARERDRTNSVNTAFTALRTLIPTEPADRKLSKIETLRLASSYISHLGNVLLLG
;
A
#
# COMPACT_ATOMS: atom_id res chain seq x y z
N SER A 1 19.57 12.88 44.09
CA SER A 1 21.02 12.72 43.87
C SER A 1 21.20 11.35 43.27
N GLU A 2 22.04 11.27 42.24
CA GLU A 2 22.69 10.06 41.74
C GLU A 2 21.74 9.08 41.04
N ASP A 3 21.67 9.06 39.69
CA ASP A 3 22.70 8.64 38.73
C ASP A 3 23.18 7.22 39.02
N GLU A 4 22.69 6.23 38.27
CA GLU A 4 23.42 4.98 38.06
C GLU A 4 23.24 4.50 36.62
N GLU A 5 24.37 4.10 36.08
CA GLU A 5 24.81 4.10 34.70
C GLU A 5 24.59 2.70 34.10
N ASN A 6 23.85 2.59 32.99
CA ASN A 6 23.77 1.33 32.25
C ASN A 6 24.76 1.35 31.09
N GLY A 7 25.93 0.76 31.33
CA GLY A 7 26.94 0.50 30.31
C GLY A 7 26.60 -0.71 29.45
N SER A 8 26.92 -0.61 28.16
CA SER A 8 27.57 -1.70 27.43
C SER A 8 28.16 -1.17 26.13
N GLY A 9 29.49 -1.15 26.08
CA GLY A 9 30.26 -0.87 24.89
C GLY A 9 30.09 -1.97 23.85
N SER A 10 29.99 -1.58 22.59
CA SER A 10 30.20 -2.48 21.46
C SER A 10 31.33 -1.93 20.62
N SER A 11 32.46 -2.64 20.72
CA SER A 11 33.63 -2.52 19.87
C SER A 11 33.28 -3.02 18.46
N GLY A 12 33.53 -2.19 17.45
CA GLY A 12 33.29 -2.51 16.04
C GLY A 12 34.23 -1.73 15.15
N SER A 13 35.34 -2.39 14.80
CA SER A 13 36.51 -2.00 14.04
C SER A 13 36.36 -0.94 12.94
N GLU A 14 37.31 0.00 12.96
CA GLU A 14 37.59 0.99 11.92
C GLU A 14 38.22 0.34 10.68
N GLU A 15 37.57 0.47 9.52
CA GLU A 15 38.19 0.18 8.22
C GLU A 15 38.01 1.40 7.31
N LYS A 16 39.05 2.24 7.20
CA LYS A 16 39.12 3.40 6.30
C LYS A 16 39.38 2.92 4.86
N PRO A 17 38.56 3.31 3.85
CA PRO A 17 38.96 3.10 2.46
C PRO A 17 39.96 4.18 2.03
N PHE A 18 41.08 3.69 1.49
CA PHE A 18 42.20 4.43 0.90
C PHE A 18 41.72 5.47 -0.13
N ARG A 19 42.11 6.74 0.04
CA ARG A 19 42.00 7.77 -1.00
C ARG A 19 43.03 7.48 -2.09
N LEU A 20 42.58 7.11 -3.28
CA LEU A 20 43.40 7.15 -4.49
C LEU A 20 43.14 8.47 -5.21
N GLU A 21 44.12 9.37 -5.15
CA GLU A 21 44.24 10.54 -6.02
C GLU A 21 44.31 10.08 -7.48
N ALA A 22 43.29 10.42 -8.28
CA ALA A 22 43.31 10.27 -9.72
C ALA A 22 43.03 11.65 -10.35
N THR A 23 44.08 12.24 -10.90
CA THR A 23 44.05 13.42 -11.75
C THR A 23 43.27 13.10 -13.02
N GLY A 24 42.16 13.79 -13.27
CA GLY A 24 41.35 13.55 -14.46
C GLY A 24 40.17 14.51 -14.60
N ARG A 25 40.39 15.62 -15.30
CA ARG A 25 39.32 16.49 -15.81
C ARG A 25 38.41 15.67 -16.72
N GLY A 26 37.12 15.55 -16.41
CA GLY A 26 36.25 14.70 -17.24
C GLY A 26 34.76 14.72 -16.92
N ARG A 27 34.12 15.87 -17.16
CA ARG A 27 32.70 15.95 -17.58
C ARG A 27 31.65 15.48 -16.58
N ALA A 28 31.34 16.37 -15.64
CA ALA A 28 30.05 16.46 -14.96
C ALA A 28 28.89 16.64 -15.96
N ARG A 29 28.42 15.59 -16.64
CA ARG A 29 27.19 15.59 -17.44
C ARG A 29 26.47 14.23 -17.47
N LYS A 30 26.09 13.70 -16.30
CA LYS A 30 25.01 12.69 -16.21
C LYS A 30 24.35 12.56 -14.82
N SER A 31 24.14 13.67 -14.11
CA SER A 31 23.50 13.65 -12.76
C SER A 31 22.07 14.22 -12.74
N GLY A 32 21.55 14.74 -13.86
CA GLY A 32 20.26 15.46 -13.87
C GLY A 32 18.98 14.63 -14.11
N ARG A 33 19.08 13.35 -14.47
CA ARG A 33 17.89 12.55 -14.91
C ARG A 33 17.48 11.40 -14.00
N LEU A 34 18.26 11.05 -12.98
CA LEU A 34 18.00 9.87 -12.12
C LEU A 34 17.43 10.23 -10.73
N SER A 35 17.49 11.50 -10.32
CA SER A 35 17.06 11.96 -8.99
C SER A 35 15.56 12.32 -8.90
N ARG A 36 14.91 12.59 -10.04
CA ARG A 36 13.51 13.06 -10.10
C ARG A 36 12.47 11.94 -10.23
N GLU A 37 12.92 10.75 -10.60
CA GLU A 37 12.12 9.54 -10.80
C GLU A 37 11.53 8.97 -9.48
N PRO A 38 12.30 8.84 -8.38
CA PRO A 38 11.77 8.23 -7.16
C PRO A 38 10.57 8.99 -6.58
N ARG A 39 10.65 10.33 -6.51
CA ARG A 39 9.55 11.16 -5.99
C ARG A 39 8.29 11.05 -6.86
N GLN A 40 8.42 11.04 -8.18
CA GLN A 40 7.29 10.87 -9.09
C GLN A 40 6.67 9.47 -8.97
N ARG A 41 7.49 8.41 -8.88
CA ARG A 41 7.03 7.04 -8.60
C ARG A 41 6.28 6.95 -7.28
N HIS A 42 6.82 7.53 -6.20
CA HIS A 42 6.14 7.55 -4.90
C HIS A 42 4.78 8.27 -4.98
N THR A 43 4.70 9.41 -5.66
CA THR A 43 3.42 10.11 -5.83
C THR A 43 2.42 9.32 -6.68
N ALA A 44 2.87 8.64 -7.73
CA ALA A 44 2.02 7.78 -8.56
C ALA A 44 1.49 6.58 -7.76
N ASN A 45 2.37 5.91 -7.00
CA ASN A 45 1.99 4.78 -6.14
C ASN A 45 1.00 5.20 -5.04
N ALA A 46 1.19 6.38 -4.45
CA ALA A 46 0.24 6.94 -3.48
C ALA A 46 -1.15 7.11 -4.10
N ARG A 47 -1.23 7.71 -5.29
CA ARG A 47 -2.50 7.88 -6.02
C ARG A 47 -3.17 6.55 -6.34
N GLU A 48 -2.41 5.55 -6.77
CA GLU A 48 -2.96 4.23 -7.09
C GLU A 48 -3.49 3.50 -5.85
N ARG A 49 -2.81 3.69 -4.71
CA ARG A 49 -3.30 3.20 -3.42
C ARG A 49 -4.61 3.89 -3.04
N ASP A 50 -4.72 5.20 -3.21
CA ASP A 50 -5.95 5.95 -2.90
C ASP A 50 -7.11 5.52 -3.82
N ARG A 51 -6.84 5.31 -5.11
CA ARG A 51 -7.80 4.76 -6.07
C ARG A 51 -8.28 3.36 -5.65
N THR A 52 -7.35 2.49 -5.26
CA THR A 52 -7.66 1.14 -4.79
C THR A 52 -8.45 1.17 -3.48
N ASN A 53 -8.12 2.07 -2.56
CA ASN A 53 -8.86 2.28 -1.32
C ASN A 53 -10.30 2.72 -1.60
N SER A 54 -10.52 3.66 -2.53
CA SER A 54 -11.86 4.07 -2.96
C SER A 54 -12.70 2.87 -3.45
N VAL A 55 -12.13 2.01 -4.29
CA VAL A 55 -12.80 0.79 -4.75
C VAL A 55 -13.09 -0.16 -3.58
N ASN A 56 -12.16 -0.37 -2.67
CA ASN A 56 -12.36 -1.26 -1.52
C ASN A 56 -13.44 -0.72 -0.57
N THR A 57 -13.54 0.60 -0.38
CA THR A 57 -14.61 1.24 0.40
C THR A 57 -15.98 0.98 -0.22
N ALA A 58 -16.12 1.18 -1.53
CA ALA A 58 -17.36 0.86 -2.25
C ALA A 58 -17.69 -0.64 -2.15
N PHE A 59 -16.67 -1.50 -2.19
CA PHE A 59 -16.83 -2.94 -2.05
C PHE A 59 -17.34 -3.34 -0.65
N THR A 60 -16.84 -2.68 0.40
CA THR A 60 -17.32 -2.90 1.78
C THR A 60 -18.75 -2.44 1.94
N ALA A 61 -19.12 -1.27 1.39
CA ALA A 61 -20.51 -0.81 1.39
C ALA A 61 -21.44 -1.77 0.64
N LEU A 62 -20.99 -2.37 -0.47
CA LEU A 62 -21.77 -3.38 -1.17
C LEU A 62 -22.00 -4.63 -0.29
N ARG A 63 -20.98 -5.09 0.45
CA ARG A 63 -21.12 -6.24 1.36
C ARG A 63 -22.20 -6.05 2.41
N THR A 64 -22.33 -4.84 2.97
CA THR A 64 -23.32 -4.57 4.03
C THR A 64 -24.76 -4.61 3.54
N LEU A 65 -24.97 -4.57 2.22
CA LEU A 65 -26.31 -4.64 1.60
C LEU A 65 -26.70 -6.07 1.18
N ILE A 66 -25.78 -7.03 1.26
CA ILE A 66 -26.03 -8.42 0.88
C ILE A 66 -26.52 -9.20 2.11
N PRO A 67 -27.71 -9.82 2.06
CA PRO A 67 -28.19 -10.65 3.17
C PRO A 67 -27.32 -11.90 3.32
N THR A 68 -26.79 -12.14 4.53
CA THR A 68 -26.04 -13.35 4.88
C THR A 68 -26.39 -13.86 6.27
N GLU A 69 -26.13 -15.15 6.51
CA GLU A 69 -26.21 -15.77 7.83
C GLU A 69 -24.85 -16.41 8.16
N PRO A 70 -24.14 -15.96 9.23
CA PRO A 70 -24.44 -14.80 10.07
C PRO A 70 -24.30 -13.45 9.33
N ALA A 71 -24.84 -12.37 9.89
CA ALA A 71 -24.87 -11.04 9.26
C ALA A 71 -23.47 -10.43 9.03
N ASP A 72 -22.46 -10.88 9.78
CA ASP A 72 -21.06 -10.44 9.68
C ASP A 72 -20.19 -11.40 8.85
N ARG A 73 -20.81 -12.34 8.12
CA ARG A 73 -20.08 -13.27 7.25
C ARG A 73 -19.18 -12.50 6.27
N LYS A 74 -17.88 -12.80 6.32
CA LYS A 74 -16.89 -12.22 5.41
C LYS A 74 -17.01 -12.82 4.02
N LEU A 75 -17.43 -12.00 3.06
CA LEU A 75 -17.53 -12.37 1.64
C LEU A 75 -16.27 -11.99 0.86
N SER A 76 -15.75 -12.92 0.04
CA SER A 76 -14.69 -12.63 -0.93
C SER A 76 -15.18 -11.70 -2.05
N LYS A 77 -14.25 -11.14 -2.85
CA LYS A 77 -14.63 -10.22 -3.94
C LYS A 77 -15.54 -10.87 -4.99
N ILE A 78 -15.30 -12.14 -5.32
CA ILE A 78 -16.13 -12.83 -6.30
C ILE A 78 -17.51 -13.18 -5.72
N GLU A 79 -17.57 -13.61 -4.46
CA GLU A 79 -18.85 -13.93 -3.80
C GLU A 79 -19.74 -12.70 -3.67
N THR A 80 -19.22 -11.56 -3.23
CA THR A 80 -20.00 -10.31 -3.12
C THR A 80 -20.60 -9.92 -4.46
N LEU A 81 -19.84 -10.01 -5.57
CA LEU A 81 -20.37 -9.66 -6.89
C LEU A 81 -21.47 -10.64 -7.34
N ARG A 82 -21.26 -11.94 -7.15
CA ARG A 82 -22.25 -12.98 -7.51
C ARG A 82 -23.52 -12.84 -6.68
N LEU A 83 -23.39 -12.68 -5.37
CA LEU A 83 -24.53 -12.54 -4.45
C LEU A 83 -25.30 -11.24 -4.68
N ALA A 84 -24.61 -10.12 -4.91
CA ALA A 84 -25.27 -8.85 -5.24
C ALA A 84 -26.13 -8.99 -6.51
N SER A 85 -25.58 -9.58 -7.57
CA SER A 85 -26.33 -9.82 -8.81
C SER A 85 -27.54 -10.73 -8.58
N SER A 86 -27.36 -11.82 -7.83
CA SER A 86 -28.45 -12.73 -7.48
C SER A 86 -29.55 -12.04 -6.66
N TYR A 87 -29.15 -11.19 -5.70
CA TYR A 87 -30.06 -10.49 -4.81
C TYR A 87 -30.89 -9.43 -5.55
N ILE A 88 -30.29 -8.67 -6.47
CA ILE A 88 -31.03 -7.75 -7.34
C ILE A 88 -32.11 -8.51 -8.13
N SER A 89 -31.76 -9.64 -8.75
CA SER A 89 -32.72 -10.47 -9.49
C SER A 89 -33.82 -11.02 -8.58
N HIS A 90 -33.47 -11.46 -7.36
CA HIS A 90 -34.44 -11.94 -6.38
C HIS A 90 -35.45 -10.86 -6.00
N LEU A 91 -34.99 -9.65 -5.66
CA LEU A 91 -35.87 -8.52 -5.36
C LEU A 91 -36.76 -8.16 -6.56
N GLY A 92 -36.22 -8.20 -7.78
CA GLY A 92 -37.00 -8.00 -9.00
C GLY A 92 -38.13 -9.02 -9.14
N ASN A 93 -37.86 -10.30 -8.88
CA ASN A 93 -38.88 -11.36 -8.92
C ASN A 93 -39.93 -11.17 -7.82
N VAL A 94 -39.54 -10.79 -6.61
CA VAL A 94 -40.49 -10.54 -5.51
C VAL A 94 -41.46 -9.40 -5.86
N LEU A 95 -40.99 -8.37 -6.56
CA LEU A 95 -41.83 -7.24 -6.97
C LEU A 95 -42.70 -7.49 -8.21
N LEU A 96 -42.34 -8.47 -9.05
CA LEU A 96 -43.03 -8.77 -10.32
C LEU A 96 -43.95 -9.99 -10.25
N LEU A 97 -43.65 -10.95 -9.37
CA LEU A 97 -44.40 -12.19 -9.17
C LEU A 97 -45.21 -12.21 -7.86
N GLY A 98 -44.92 -11.26 -6.95
CA GLY A 98 -45.71 -11.00 -5.74
C GLY A 98 -46.75 -9.93 -5.97
#